data_AF-A0A640SPA0-F1
#
_entry.id   AF-A0A640SPA0-F1
#
_cell.length_a   1.000
_cell.length_b   1.000
_cell.length_c   1.000
_cell.angle_alpha   90.00
_cell.angle_beta   90.00
_cell.angle_gamma   90.00
#
_symmetry.space_group_name_H-M   'P 1'
#
loop_
_entity.id
_entity.type
_entity.pdbx_description
1 polymer ?
#
loop_
_entity_poly.entity_id
_entity_poly.type
_entity_poly.pdbx_seq_one_letter_code
_entity_poly.pdbx_strand_id
1 'polypeptide(L)'
;MLRCRLLGHRFRFLSEGATMRWYCARGCGAGGAKPYPAAEEARRYARAFDHEDHEDLGRRAPLVGLFPLRLLRALREHRAKRAGTGPGVTPPPR
;
A
#
# COMPACT_ATOMS: atom_id res chain seq x y z
N MET A 1 9.85 -5.18 -10.55
CA MET A 1 8.42 -5.54 -10.64
C MET A 1 7.79 -5.92 -9.30
N LEU A 2 8.34 -6.88 -8.55
CA LEU A 2 7.75 -7.36 -7.27
C LEU A 2 7.51 -6.22 -6.24
N ARG A 3 8.48 -5.30 -6.12
CA ARG A 3 8.38 -4.12 -5.25
C ARG A 3 7.19 -3.21 -5.61
N CYS A 4 6.83 -3.10 -6.88
CA CYS A 4 5.68 -2.29 -7.32
C CYS A 4 4.35 -3.01 -7.08
N ARG A 5 4.32 -4.35 -7.11
CA ARG A 5 3.13 -5.14 -6.72
C ARG A 5 2.86 -5.08 -5.22
N LEU A 6 3.92 -5.10 -4.40
CA LEU A 6 3.80 -5.09 -2.93
C LEU A 6 3.54 -3.70 -2.35
N LEU A 7 4.14 -2.65 -2.92
CA LEU A 7 4.13 -1.30 -2.37
C LEU A 7 3.43 -0.27 -3.28
N GLY A 8 2.85 -0.71 -4.40
CA GLY A 8 2.37 0.18 -5.46
C GLY A 8 3.49 0.74 -6.36
N HIS A 9 3.10 1.18 -7.55
CA HIS A 9 3.97 1.99 -8.41
C HIS A 9 4.23 3.34 -7.73
N ARG A 10 5.47 3.84 -7.84
CA ARG A 10 5.82 5.20 -7.40
C ARG A 10 6.12 6.01 -8.64
N PHE A 11 5.13 6.70 -9.17
CA PHE A 11 5.33 7.51 -10.36
C PHE A 11 6.05 8.80 -9.98
N ARG A 12 6.92 9.27 -10.87
CA ARG A 12 7.51 10.60 -10.80
C ARG A 12 7.24 11.31 -12.10
N PHE A 13 6.85 12.57 -12.00
CA PHE A 13 6.44 13.38 -13.13
C PHE A 13 7.51 14.43 -13.39
N LEU A 14 7.88 14.57 -14.66
CA LEU A 14 8.85 15.55 -15.14
C LEU A 14 8.25 16.25 -16.37
N SER A 15 8.72 17.46 -16.63
CA SER A 15 8.38 18.19 -17.86
C SER A 15 9.63 18.35 -18.71
N GLU A 16 9.52 17.95 -19.96
CA GLU A 16 10.54 18.06 -20.99
C GLU A 16 9.96 18.93 -22.12
N GLY A 17 10.20 20.24 -22.02
CA GLY A 17 9.57 21.22 -22.90
C GLY A 17 8.04 21.15 -22.82
N ALA A 18 7.39 20.91 -23.96
CA ALA A 18 5.94 20.75 -24.09
C ALA A 18 5.45 19.33 -23.78
N THR A 19 6.32 18.40 -23.38
CA THR A 19 5.94 17.02 -23.08
C THR A 19 6.08 16.74 -21.59
N MET A 20 5.02 16.27 -20.95
CA MET A 20 5.08 15.71 -19.61
C MET A 20 5.48 14.24 -19.70
N ARG A 21 6.47 13.81 -18.92
CA ARG A 21 6.91 12.41 -18.84
C ARG A 21 6.76 11.92 -17.43
N TRP A 22 6.40 10.65 -17.28
CA TRP A 22 6.39 10.01 -15.99
C TRP A 22 7.02 8.62 -16.03
N TYR A 23 7.64 8.25 -14.93
CA TYR A 23 8.29 6.96 -14.79
C TYR A 23 8.18 6.45 -13.36
N CYS A 24 8.18 5.12 -13.21
CA CYS A 24 8.24 4.50 -11.90
C CYS A 24 9.65 4.65 -11.34
N ALA A 25 9.81 5.42 -10.26
CA ALA A 25 11.09 5.60 -9.57
C ALA A 25 11.64 4.28 -8.98
N ARG A 26 10.81 3.24 -8.86
CA ARG A 26 11.23 1.89 -8.46
C ARG A 26 11.82 1.06 -9.63
N GLY A 27 11.93 1.63 -10.84
CA GLY A 27 12.62 1.03 -11.97
C GLY A 27 11.91 -0.16 -12.63
N CYS A 28 10.58 -0.27 -12.50
CA CYS A 28 9.84 -1.39 -13.10
C CYS A 28 9.49 -1.22 -14.58
N GLY A 29 9.89 -0.11 -15.20
CA GLY A 29 9.56 0.21 -16.60
C GLY A 29 8.14 0.75 -16.83
N ALA A 30 7.31 0.88 -15.79
CA ALA A 30 6.02 1.55 -15.92
C ALA A 30 6.24 3.06 -16.02
N GLY A 31 5.66 3.68 -17.04
CA GLY A 31 5.83 5.09 -17.33
C GLY A 31 5.15 5.47 -18.64
N GLY A 32 5.22 6.73 -19.00
CA GLY A 32 4.63 7.26 -20.22
C GLY A 32 5.03 8.69 -20.49
N ALA A 33 4.51 9.23 -21.58
CA ALA A 33 4.67 10.62 -21.97
C ALA A 33 3.34 11.15 -22.50
N LYS A 34 3.09 12.43 -22.26
CA LYS A 34 1.92 13.15 -22.75
C LYS A 34 2.36 14.51 -23.30
N PRO A 35 2.20 14.75 -24.61
CA PRO A 35 2.46 16.05 -25.19
C PRO A 35 1.35 17.04 -24.84
N TYR A 36 1.72 18.30 -24.69
CA TYR A 36 0.85 19.44 -24.47
C TYR A 36 1.16 20.52 -25.53
N PRO A 37 0.21 21.43 -25.81
CA PRO A 37 0.42 22.56 -26.71
C PRO A 37 1.51 23.53 -26.21
N ALA A 38 1.62 23.71 -24.88
CA ALA A 38 2.55 24.65 -24.27
C ALA A 38 3.46 23.99 -23.24
N ALA A 39 4.72 24.43 -23.22
CA ALA A 39 5.69 23.99 -22.21
C ALA A 39 5.29 24.36 -20.78
N GLU A 40 4.56 25.47 -20.63
CA GLU A 40 4.06 25.93 -19.34
C GLU A 40 2.96 25.01 -18.79
N GLU A 41 2.08 24.51 -19.65
CA GLU A 41 1.06 23.52 -19.27
C GLU A 41 1.70 22.21 -18.84
N ALA A 42 2.64 21.69 -19.63
CA ALA A 42 3.37 20.47 -19.28
C ALA A 42 4.09 20.60 -17.91
N ARG A 43 4.68 21.76 -17.63
CA ARG A 43 5.31 22.05 -16.32
C ARG A 43 4.31 22.13 -15.18
N ARG A 44 3.18 22.81 -15.40
CA ARG A 44 2.11 22.98 -14.40
C ARG A 44 1.55 21.62 -13.99
N TYR A 45 1.21 20.78 -14.97
CA TYR A 45 0.71 19.44 -14.70
C TYR A 45 1.77 18.53 -14.07
N ALA A 46 3.02 18.57 -14.55
CA ALA A 46 4.09 17.78 -13.93
C ALA A 46 4.26 18.10 -12.44
N ARG A 47 4.23 19.39 -12.06
CA ARG A 47 4.31 19.80 -10.65
C ARG A 47 3.09 19.41 -9.83
N ALA A 48 1.89 19.57 -10.39
CA ALA A 48 0.65 19.21 -9.71
C ALA A 48 0.64 17.70 -9.38
N PHE A 49 0.93 16.85 -10.37
CA PHE A 49 0.92 15.40 -10.19
C PHE A 49 2.06 14.89 -9.30
N ASP A 50 3.25 15.51 -9.32
CA ASP A 50 4.34 15.09 -8.45
C ASP A 50 4.03 15.38 -6.96
N HIS A 51 3.32 16.47 -6.67
CA HIS A 51 2.89 16.80 -5.31
C HIS A 51 1.76 15.88 -4.80
N GLU A 52 0.69 15.71 -5.59
CA GLU A 52 -0.45 14.86 -5.24
C GLU A 52 -0.04 13.38 -5.06
N ASP A 53 0.83 12.83 -5.92
CA ASP A 53 1.32 11.45 -5.80
C ASP A 53 2.12 11.25 -4.50
N HIS A 54 2.91 12.26 -4.10
CA HIS A 54 3.67 12.22 -2.85
C HIS A 54 2.76 12.16 -1.62
N GLU A 55 1.60 12.81 -1.66
CA GLU A 55 0.61 12.79 -0.58
C GLU A 55 -0.28 11.53 -0.60
N ASP A 56 -0.71 11.04 -1.77
CA ASP A 56 -1.56 9.84 -1.89
C ASP A 56 -0.82 8.55 -1.48
N LEU A 57 0.50 8.48 -1.68
CA LEU A 57 1.36 7.36 -1.27
C LEU A 57 1.36 7.10 0.25
N GLY A 58 1.20 8.14 1.07
CA GLY A 58 1.06 7.99 2.52
C GLY A 58 -0.31 7.44 2.92
N ARG A 59 -1.35 7.68 2.11
CA ARG A 59 -2.74 7.36 2.41
C ARG A 59 -3.13 5.94 1.99
N ARG A 60 -2.51 5.38 0.96
CA ARG A 60 -2.89 4.06 0.40
C ARG A 60 -2.18 2.83 1.00
N ALA A 61 -1.31 3.02 2.00
CA ALA A 61 -0.40 1.96 2.47
C ALA A 61 -0.38 1.59 3.98
N PRO A 62 -1.45 1.69 4.81
CA PRO A 62 -1.35 1.11 6.16
C PRO A 62 -2.30 -0.05 6.53
N LEU A 63 -3.17 -0.58 5.65
CA LEU A 63 -4.19 -1.55 6.14
C LEU A 63 -4.43 -2.85 5.34
N VAL A 64 -3.98 -2.97 4.09
CA VAL A 64 -4.23 -4.21 3.31
C VAL A 64 -3.30 -5.37 3.69
N GLY A 65 -2.17 -5.10 4.36
CA GLY A 65 -1.19 -6.12 4.74
C GLY A 65 -1.39 -6.78 6.12
N LEU A 66 -2.32 -6.30 6.95
CA LEU A 66 -2.43 -6.74 8.36
C LEU A 66 -3.60 -7.71 8.61
N PHE A 67 -4.39 -8.01 7.58
CA PHE A 67 -5.47 -8.99 7.70
C PHE A 67 -5.00 -10.43 8.05
N PRO A 68 -3.87 -10.96 7.51
CA PRO A 68 -3.45 -12.33 7.82
C PRO A 68 -3.06 -12.51 9.30
N LEU A 69 -2.41 -11.49 9.89
CA LEU A 69 -1.96 -11.53 11.29
C LEU A 69 -3.12 -11.37 12.28
N ARG A 70 -4.15 -10.60 11.92
CA ARG A 70 -5.36 -10.47 12.75
C ARG A 70 -6.16 -11.78 12.79
N LEU A 71 -6.24 -12.51 11.67
CA LEU A 71 -6.90 -13.82 11.61
C LEU A 71 -6.14 -14.88 12.42
N LEU A 72 -4.80 -14.90 12.32
CA LEU A 72 -3.95 -15.82 13.11
C LEU A 72 -4.05 -15.57 14.62
N ARG A 73 -4.19 -14.32 15.06
CA ARG A 73 -4.40 -14.00 16.50
C ARG A 73 -5.75 -14.48 17.00
N ALA A 74 -6.83 -14.22 16.26
CA ALA A 74 -8.17 -14.67 16.64
C ALA A 74 -8.27 -16.20 16.76
N LEU A 75 -7.64 -16.95 15.85
CA LEU A 75 -7.61 -18.42 15.92
C LEU A 75 -6.83 -18.95 17.14
N ARG A 76 -5.74 -18.29 17.54
CA ARG A 76 -4.97 -18.67 18.73
C ARG A 76 -5.75 -18.46 20.02
N GLU A 77 -6.43 -17.32 20.14
CA GLU A 77 -7.28 -17.02 21.30
C GLU A 77 -8.46 -17.99 21.42
N HIS A 78 -9.06 -18.37 20.28
CA HIS A 78 -10.16 -19.33 20.26
C HIS A 78 -9.72 -20.76 20.62
N ARG A 79 -8.50 -21.16 20.25
CA ARG A 79 -7.90 -22.44 20.69
C ARG A 79 -7.57 -22.43 22.19
N ALA A 80 -7.05 -21.33 22.72
CA ALA A 80 -6.76 -21.20 24.16
C ALA A 80 -8.03 -21.28 25.00
N LYS A 81 -9.13 -20.65 24.57
CA LYS A 81 -10.44 -20.75 25.25
C LYS A 81 -11.03 -22.16 25.22
N ARG A 82 -10.90 -22.89 24.09
CA ARG A 82 -11.35 -24.29 24.00
C ARG A 82 -10.49 -25.25 24.84
N ALA A 83 -9.21 -24.96 25.03
CA ALA A 83 -8.34 -25.73 25.93
C ALA A 83 -8.61 -25.44 27.43
N GLY A 84 -9.22 -24.30 27.75
CA GLY A 84 -9.61 -23.91 29.12
C GLY A 84 -11.01 -24.38 29.57
N THR A 85 -11.75 -25.12 28.74
CA THR A 85 -13.05 -25.71 29.11
C THR A 85 -12.97 -27.23 29.07
N GLY A 86 -12.10 -27.79 29.94
CA GLY A 86 -12.26 -29.17 30.40
C GLY A 86 -13.38 -29.23 31.46
N PRO A 87 -14.16 -30.32 31.54
CA PRO A 87 -15.25 -30.44 32.49
C PRO A 87 -14.72 -30.39 33.92
N GLY A 88 -15.40 -29.60 34.78
CA GLY A 88 -15.08 -29.48 36.19
C GLY A 88 -15.01 -30.85 36.87
N VAL A 89 -13.85 -31.16 37.44
CA VAL A 89 -13.70 -32.26 38.39
C VAL A 89 -14.15 -31.73 39.75
N THR A 90 -15.24 -32.28 40.27
CA THR A 90 -15.68 -32.04 41.65
C THR A 90 -14.76 -32.82 42.59
N PRO A 91 -14.05 -32.20 43.56
CA PRO A 91 -13.31 -32.97 44.55
C PRO A 91 -14.25 -33.65 45.56
N PRO A 92 -13.92 -34.85 46.08
CA PRO A 92 -14.76 -35.56 47.03
C PRO A 92 -14.75 -34.88 48.41
N PRO A 93 -15.86 -34.94 49.18
CA PRO A 93 -15.87 -34.47 50.57
C PRO A 93 -15.01 -35.39 51.46
N ARG A 94 -14.29 -34.79 52.42
CA ARG A 94 -13.64 -35.49 53.54
C ARG A 94 -14.60 -35.68 54.69
#